data_AF-A0A925JZJ0-F1
#
_entry.id   AF-A0A925JZJ0-F1
#
_cell.length_a   1.000
_cell.length_b   1.000
_cell.length_c   1.000
_cell.angle_alpha   90.00
_cell.angle_beta   90.00
_cell.angle_gamma   90.00
#
_symmetry.space_group_name_H-M   'P 1'
#
loop_
_entity.id
_entity.type
_entity.pdbx_description
1 polymer ?
#
loop_
_entity_poly.entity_id
_entity_poly.type
_entity_poly.pdbx_seq_one_letter_code
_entity_poly.pdbx_strand_id
1 'polypeptide(L)'
;MAHTILTFITKVAPVRAAQLESLLAQIRGNVPNDARLPFASLKLLHFASLVLFEDEEYGPYLVFENNFDGPLDAYLDDLLQHAGGGLHEIYSCCVGYDARGPDEREVLAAYMLAHVVRPGAYHIGNVGRSARRIRRETVFRERIEVFLDGLVAEGAAHEPPASLRRRIQQFVLDDQSLSWAATVRPRQTLLERLAPWANIVVVVLLALVLLPLLLPVALVWLAVLRRHEKRDPKQVPPVNQAHVERIAEHEDRIVQNHYAGMFRVKPGRFRRMTLRLVLRVTNLIARTATKGVLLGIPSIHFAHWSLIDEGRRLLFLSNYGGSWGNYLDDFIDKASFGLTAIWSNTDDFPPTRFLVLDGSRDGPRFKSFARGKQVVSNVWYSAYRDSTVQNIDNNSAIQEDLFTALDETATRSWLRRF
;
A
#
# COMPACT_ATOMS: atom_id res chain seq x y z
N MET A 1 5.48 6.29 15.64
CA MET A 1 4.96 4.89 15.59
C MET A 1 5.34 4.33 14.23
N ALA A 2 5.90 3.13 14.17
CA ALA A 2 6.38 2.55 12.93
C ALA A 2 5.31 1.67 12.27
N HIS A 3 5.03 1.91 11.00
CA HIS A 3 4.30 0.99 10.13
C HIS A 3 5.24 -0.08 9.59
N THR A 4 4.77 -1.32 9.55
CA THR A 4 5.47 -2.45 8.93
C THR A 4 4.69 -2.92 7.71
N ILE A 5 5.42 -3.13 6.61
CA ILE A 5 4.92 -3.65 5.34
C ILE A 5 5.75 -4.86 4.98
N LEU A 6 5.09 -5.98 4.74
CA LEU A 6 5.72 -7.20 4.26
C LEU A 6 4.71 -8.11 3.59
N THR A 7 5.23 -9.13 2.93
CA THR A 7 4.46 -10.24 2.39
C THR A 7 5.01 -11.55 2.93
N PHE A 8 4.13 -12.52 3.16
CA PHE A 8 4.51 -13.93 3.24
C PHE A 8 4.30 -14.54 1.86
N ILE A 9 5.36 -15.11 1.28
CA ILE A 9 5.30 -15.66 -0.09
C ILE A 9 5.70 -17.12 -0.06
N THR A 10 4.76 -18.00 -0.41
CA THR A 10 4.95 -19.45 -0.38
C THR A 10 4.60 -20.08 -1.72
N LYS A 11 5.28 -21.16 -2.08
CA LYS A 11 4.86 -22.02 -3.20
C LYS A 11 3.68 -22.87 -2.76
N VAL A 12 2.69 -22.99 -3.65
CA VAL A 12 1.54 -23.87 -3.44
C VAL A 12 1.83 -25.21 -4.11
N ALA A 13 1.46 -26.31 -3.47
CA ALA A 13 1.55 -27.62 -4.11
C ALA A 13 0.59 -27.65 -5.31
N PRO A 14 1.03 -27.91 -6.56
CA PRO A 14 0.16 -27.80 -7.73
C PRO A 14 -1.14 -28.62 -7.62
N VAL A 15 -1.06 -29.82 -7.03
CA VAL A 15 -2.21 -30.70 -6.80
C VAL A 15 -3.22 -30.16 -5.78
N ARG A 16 -2.84 -29.16 -4.97
CA ARG A 16 -3.70 -28.50 -3.97
C ARG A 16 -4.11 -27.08 -4.36
N ALA A 17 -3.71 -26.59 -5.54
CA ALA A 17 -4.02 -25.22 -5.97
C ALA A 17 -5.53 -24.95 -6.04
N ALA A 18 -6.30 -25.84 -6.68
CA ALA A 18 -7.76 -25.73 -6.77
C ALA A 18 -8.45 -25.81 -5.40
N GLN A 19 -7.91 -26.64 -4.48
CA GLN A 19 -8.41 -26.71 -3.10
C GLN A 19 -8.21 -25.37 -2.38
N LEU A 20 -7.02 -24.78 -2.51
CA LEU A 20 -6.71 -23.49 -1.91
C LEU A 20 -7.57 -22.37 -2.51
N GLU A 21 -7.76 -22.35 -3.83
CA GLU A 21 -8.62 -21.37 -4.50
C GLU A 21 -10.06 -21.42 -3.97
N SER A 22 -10.63 -22.62 -3.84
CA SER A 22 -11.96 -22.83 -3.26
C SER A 22 -12.04 -22.36 -1.80
N LEU A 23 -11.03 -22.67 -0.98
CA LEU A 23 -10.93 -22.20 0.40
C LEU A 23 -10.92 -20.66 0.48
N LEU A 24 -10.09 -20.01 -0.34
CA LEU A 24 -10.01 -18.55 -0.38
C LEU A 24 -11.32 -17.91 -0.87
N ALA A 25 -12.02 -18.53 -1.83
CA ALA A 25 -13.33 -18.07 -2.28
C ALA A 25 -14.40 -18.12 -1.16
N GLN A 26 -14.38 -19.18 -0.34
CA GLN A 26 -15.26 -19.27 0.83
C GLN A 26 -14.94 -18.20 1.87
N ILE A 27 -13.64 -17.96 2.13
CA ILE A 27 -13.21 -16.92 3.08
C ILE A 27 -13.67 -15.54 2.59
N ARG A 28 -13.45 -15.24 1.31
CA ARG A 28 -13.85 -13.97 0.69
C ARG A 28 -15.34 -13.65 0.90
N GLY A 29 -16.20 -14.66 0.82
CA GLY A 29 -17.64 -14.50 1.00
C GLY A 29 -18.04 -13.92 2.36
N ASN A 30 -17.18 -14.05 3.38
CA ASN A 30 -17.48 -13.65 4.75
C ASN A 30 -16.53 -12.59 5.33
N VAL A 31 -15.53 -12.11 4.58
CA VAL A 31 -14.63 -11.03 5.05
C VAL A 31 -15.44 -9.75 5.32
N PRO A 32 -15.19 -9.04 6.45
CA PRO A 32 -14.05 -9.18 7.37
C PRO A 32 -14.25 -10.13 8.56
N ASN A 33 -15.39 -10.83 8.63
CA ASN A 33 -15.81 -11.59 9.81
C ASN A 33 -15.70 -13.12 9.61
N ASP A 34 -15.00 -13.59 8.58
CA ASP A 34 -14.77 -15.03 8.39
C ASP A 34 -14.01 -15.60 9.59
N ALA A 35 -14.51 -16.70 10.15
CA ALA A 35 -13.95 -17.30 11.35
C ALA A 35 -12.53 -17.85 11.16
N ARG A 36 -12.12 -18.18 9.92
CA ARG A 36 -10.77 -18.68 9.61
C ARG A 36 -9.75 -17.54 9.58
N LEU A 37 -10.14 -16.39 9.02
CA LEU A 37 -9.32 -15.18 8.96
C LEU A 37 -10.09 -13.97 9.52
N PRO A 38 -10.24 -13.86 10.85
CA PRO A 38 -11.01 -12.78 11.48
C PRO A 38 -10.21 -11.48 11.52
N PHE A 39 -9.90 -10.90 10.34
CA PHE A 39 -9.07 -9.72 10.20
C PHE A 39 -9.59 -8.51 10.99
N ALA A 40 -10.91 -8.40 11.20
CA ALA A 40 -11.51 -7.36 12.04
C ALA A 40 -10.97 -7.34 13.48
N SER A 41 -10.53 -8.49 14.00
CA SER A 41 -9.99 -8.64 15.36
C SER A 41 -8.55 -8.12 15.49
N LEU A 42 -7.82 -8.03 14.38
CA LEU A 42 -6.42 -7.58 14.35
C LEU A 42 -6.37 -6.06 14.39
N LYS A 43 -6.21 -5.49 15.59
CA LYS A 43 -6.32 -4.05 15.83
C LYS A 43 -5.18 -3.22 15.23
N LEU A 44 -4.07 -3.87 14.93
CA LEU A 44 -2.88 -3.26 14.31
C LEU A 44 -2.93 -3.31 12.78
N LEU A 45 -3.84 -4.09 12.19
CA LEU A 45 -3.91 -4.30 10.75
C LEU A 45 -4.57 -3.11 10.05
N HIS A 46 -3.93 -2.60 9.01
CA HIS A 46 -4.50 -1.62 8.06
C HIS A 46 -5.13 -2.32 6.86
N PHE A 47 -4.34 -3.14 6.18
CA PHE A 47 -4.75 -3.88 4.98
C PHE A 47 -4.10 -5.26 4.96
N ALA A 48 -4.83 -6.23 4.43
CA ALA A 48 -4.32 -7.56 4.13
C ALA A 48 -4.90 -8.07 2.82
N SER A 49 -4.12 -8.86 2.08
CA SER A 49 -4.62 -9.56 0.89
C SER A 49 -4.01 -10.95 0.77
N LEU A 50 -4.80 -11.93 0.35
CA LEU A 50 -4.31 -13.22 -0.12
C LEU A 50 -4.56 -13.31 -1.62
N VAL A 51 -3.47 -13.56 -2.36
CA VAL A 51 -3.48 -13.59 -3.82
C VAL A 51 -2.78 -14.87 -4.29
N LEU A 52 -3.49 -15.67 -5.07
CA LEU A 52 -2.95 -16.83 -5.76
C LEU A 52 -2.43 -16.37 -7.13
N PHE A 53 -1.13 -16.49 -7.35
CA PHE A 53 -0.50 -16.25 -8.64
C PHE A 53 -0.20 -17.57 -9.31
N GLU A 54 -0.58 -17.72 -10.57
CA GLU A 54 -0.18 -18.84 -11.42
C GLU A 54 0.86 -18.38 -12.43
N ASP A 55 1.89 -19.19 -12.64
CA ASP A 55 2.92 -18.95 -13.63
C ASP A 55 3.40 -20.30 -14.18
N GLU A 56 3.50 -20.40 -15.52
CA GLU A 56 3.89 -21.64 -16.21
C GLU A 56 5.29 -22.15 -15.83
N GLU A 57 6.23 -21.26 -15.55
CA GLU A 57 7.62 -21.59 -15.23
C GLU A 57 7.82 -21.80 -13.72
N TYR A 58 7.16 -20.97 -12.90
CA TYR A 58 7.41 -20.95 -11.46
C TYR A 58 6.39 -21.77 -10.64
N GLY A 59 5.27 -22.17 -11.24
CA GLY A 59 4.15 -22.80 -10.55
C GLY A 59 3.32 -21.80 -9.72
N PRO A 60 2.34 -22.30 -8.95
CA PRO A 60 1.44 -21.45 -8.17
C PRO A 60 2.10 -20.90 -6.89
N TYR A 61 1.84 -19.63 -6.59
CA TYR A 61 2.30 -18.94 -5.37
C TYR A 61 1.11 -18.38 -4.61
N LEU A 62 1.17 -18.52 -3.29
CA LEU A 62 0.33 -17.74 -2.40
C LEU A 62 1.13 -16.54 -1.91
N VAL A 63 0.60 -15.35 -2.17
CA VAL A 63 1.12 -14.09 -1.65
C VAL A 63 0.14 -13.58 -0.60
N PHE A 64 0.59 -13.51 0.65
CA PHE A 64 -0.17 -12.95 1.76
C PHE A 64 0.43 -11.62 2.20
N GLU A 65 -0.18 -10.52 1.76
CA GLU A 65 0.20 -9.16 2.09
C GLU A 65 -0.29 -8.74 3.47
N ASN A 66 0.56 -8.04 4.23
CA ASN A 66 0.20 -7.46 5.51
C ASN A 66 0.79 -6.05 5.66
N ASN A 67 -0.09 -5.07 5.88
CA ASN A 67 0.24 -3.69 6.21
C ASN A 67 -0.28 -3.38 7.62
N PHE A 68 0.60 -3.22 8.61
CA PHE A 68 0.20 -3.14 10.02
C PHE A 68 1.08 -2.19 10.85
N ASP A 69 0.61 -1.87 12.06
CA ASP A 69 1.34 -1.09 13.06
C ASP A 69 2.25 -1.95 13.92
N GLY A 70 3.48 -1.49 14.17
CA GLY A 70 4.39 -2.09 15.15
C GLY A 70 5.29 -3.20 14.59
N PRO A 71 6.03 -3.90 15.47
CA PRO A 71 6.99 -4.92 15.08
C PRO A 71 6.31 -6.22 14.62
N LEU A 72 7.01 -6.98 13.79
CA LEU A 72 6.52 -8.25 13.23
C LEU A 72 6.16 -9.26 14.31
N ASP A 73 7.00 -9.45 15.33
CA ASP A 73 6.81 -10.51 16.33
C ASP A 73 5.47 -10.34 17.07
N ALA A 74 5.19 -9.12 17.57
CA ALA A 74 3.94 -8.83 18.25
C ALA A 74 2.71 -8.95 17.33
N TYR A 75 2.85 -8.59 16.05
CA TYR A 75 1.79 -8.77 15.07
C TYR A 75 1.56 -10.24 14.73
N LEU A 76 2.64 -11.03 14.60
CA LEU A 76 2.57 -12.46 14.30
C LEU A 76 1.89 -13.20 15.44
N ASP A 77 2.22 -12.87 16.70
CA ASP A 77 1.55 -13.44 17.88
C ASP A 77 0.03 -13.17 17.85
N ASP A 78 -0.38 -11.92 17.60
CA ASP A 78 -1.79 -11.52 17.48
C ASP A 78 -2.49 -12.23 16.31
N LEU A 79 -1.81 -12.33 15.16
CA LEU A 79 -2.29 -13.02 13.97
C LEU A 79 -2.50 -14.51 14.22
N LEU A 80 -1.54 -15.19 14.84
CA LEU A 80 -1.63 -16.62 15.14
C LEU A 80 -2.63 -16.92 16.25
N GLN A 81 -2.79 -16.01 17.20
CA GLN A 81 -3.82 -16.11 18.24
C GLN A 81 -5.23 -16.14 17.64
N HIS A 82 -5.51 -15.28 16.64
CA HIS A 82 -6.85 -15.13 16.09
C HIS A 82 -7.11 -15.95 14.82
N ALA A 83 -6.08 -16.19 13.99
CA ALA A 83 -6.20 -16.80 12.67
C ALA A 83 -5.37 -18.08 12.50
N GLY A 84 -4.77 -18.61 13.57
CA GLY A 84 -3.90 -19.80 13.49
C GLY A 84 -4.56 -21.02 12.84
N GLY A 85 -5.85 -21.26 13.14
CA GLY A 85 -6.64 -22.33 12.52
C GLY A 85 -6.76 -22.17 11.00
N GLY A 86 -7.23 -21.01 10.55
CA GLY A 86 -7.37 -20.72 9.13
C GLY A 86 -6.04 -20.68 8.38
N LEU A 87 -5.00 -20.12 9.00
CA LEU A 87 -3.64 -20.11 8.43
C LEU A 87 -3.08 -21.52 8.31
N HIS A 88 -3.36 -22.41 9.26
CA HIS A 88 -2.99 -23.82 9.14
C HIS A 88 -3.69 -24.50 7.96
N GLU A 89 -4.99 -24.28 7.76
CA GLU A 89 -5.72 -24.80 6.60
C GLU A 89 -5.15 -24.29 5.27
N ILE A 90 -4.83 -22.99 5.20
CA ILE A 90 -4.25 -22.34 4.02
C ILE A 90 -2.85 -22.87 3.72
N TYR A 91 -1.96 -22.86 4.71
CA TYR A 91 -0.56 -23.27 4.51
C TYR A 91 -0.39 -24.77 4.39
N SER A 92 -1.36 -25.58 4.81
CA SER A 92 -1.41 -27.00 4.46
C SER A 92 -1.34 -27.22 2.94
N CYS A 93 -1.91 -26.31 2.14
CA CYS A 93 -1.81 -26.38 0.67
C CYS A 93 -0.43 -25.99 0.11
N CYS A 94 0.49 -25.50 0.94
CA CYS A 94 1.78 -24.98 0.53
C CYS A 94 2.92 -26.01 0.68
N VAL A 95 3.95 -25.83 -0.13
CA VAL A 95 5.14 -26.71 -0.13
C VAL A 95 6.00 -26.44 1.10
N GLY A 96 6.37 -27.49 1.83
CA GLY A 96 7.28 -27.42 2.98
C GLY A 96 6.64 -26.95 4.28
N TYR A 97 5.30 -26.91 4.34
CA TYR A 97 4.57 -26.67 5.58
C TYR A 97 4.29 -28.00 6.29
N ASP A 98 4.88 -28.18 7.47
CA ASP A 98 4.94 -29.48 8.15
C ASP A 98 4.15 -29.54 9.48
N ALA A 99 3.43 -28.47 9.85
CA ALA A 99 2.66 -28.48 11.09
C ALA A 99 1.53 -29.50 11.00
N ARG A 100 1.35 -30.32 12.05
CA ARG A 100 0.36 -31.41 12.06
C ARG A 100 -1.05 -30.94 12.42
N GLY A 101 -1.16 -29.77 13.04
CA GLY A 101 -2.42 -29.17 13.45
C GLY A 101 -2.25 -27.69 13.78
N PRO A 102 -3.38 -26.99 14.05
CA PRO A 102 -3.37 -25.56 14.34
C PRO A 102 -2.76 -25.21 15.72
N ASP A 103 -2.61 -26.19 16.61
CA ASP A 103 -2.01 -26.01 17.94
C ASP A 103 -0.48 -25.94 17.90
N GLU A 104 0.16 -26.40 16.82
CA GLU A 104 1.61 -26.30 16.60
C GLU A 104 2.02 -24.89 16.15
N ARG A 105 1.65 -23.88 16.94
CA ARG A 105 1.82 -22.46 16.62
C ARG A 105 3.27 -22.07 16.36
N GLU A 106 4.22 -22.70 17.04
CA GLU A 106 5.65 -22.45 16.84
C GLU A 106 6.12 -22.89 15.45
N VAL A 107 5.61 -24.02 14.93
CA VAL A 107 5.93 -24.52 13.58
C VAL A 107 5.34 -23.60 12.53
N LEU A 108 4.08 -23.17 12.73
CA LEU A 108 3.42 -22.21 11.86
C LEU A 108 4.12 -20.85 11.86
N ALA A 109 4.51 -20.33 13.03
CA ALA A 109 5.27 -19.10 13.16
C ALA A 109 6.62 -19.20 12.44
N ALA A 110 7.38 -20.27 12.67
CA ALA A 110 8.68 -20.50 12.03
C ALA A 110 8.54 -20.57 10.51
N TYR A 111 7.52 -21.27 10.01
CA TYR A 111 7.24 -21.34 8.58
C TYR A 111 6.91 -19.96 8.00
N MET A 112 6.04 -19.18 8.64
CA MET A 112 5.71 -17.82 8.18
C MET A 112 6.95 -16.91 8.20
N LEU A 113 7.73 -16.92 9.28
CA LEU A 113 8.96 -16.11 9.41
C LEU A 113 9.99 -16.46 8.32
N ALA A 114 10.13 -17.73 7.97
CA ALA A 114 11.02 -18.17 6.89
C ALA A 114 10.58 -17.66 5.50
N HIS A 115 9.30 -17.31 5.33
CA HIS A 115 8.71 -16.84 4.07
C HIS A 115 8.45 -15.33 4.04
N VAL A 116 8.98 -14.57 5.00
CA VAL A 116 8.89 -13.11 5.01
C VAL A 116 9.69 -12.53 3.85
N VAL A 117 9.00 -11.79 3.00
CA VAL A 117 9.60 -10.95 1.96
C VAL A 117 9.33 -9.49 2.31
N ARG A 118 10.42 -8.73 2.48
CA ARG A 118 10.36 -7.28 2.69
C ARG A 118 10.47 -6.54 1.37
N PRO A 119 9.72 -5.45 1.19
CA PRO A 119 9.76 -4.71 -0.06
C PRO A 119 11.09 -3.99 -0.25
N GLY A 120 11.57 -3.96 -1.49
CA GLY A 120 12.73 -3.16 -1.90
C GLY A 120 12.42 -1.67 -1.99
N ALA A 121 11.15 -1.32 -2.21
CA ALA A 121 10.61 0.03 -2.10
C ALA A 121 9.15 -0.03 -1.65
N TYR A 122 8.70 0.99 -0.93
CA TYR A 122 7.30 1.11 -0.54
C TYR A 122 6.87 2.56 -0.38
N HIS A 123 5.57 2.77 -0.27
CA HIS A 123 4.92 4.03 0.04
C HIS A 123 3.80 3.82 1.07
N ILE A 124 3.60 4.84 1.90
CA ILE A 124 2.54 4.91 2.90
C ILE A 124 1.91 6.29 2.72
N GLY A 125 0.61 6.33 2.43
CA GLY A 125 -0.14 7.58 2.30
C GLY A 125 -0.21 8.28 3.65
N ASN A 126 -0.93 7.72 4.61
CA ASN A 126 -1.15 8.42 5.88
C ASN A 126 -0.05 8.13 6.93
N VAL A 127 1.20 8.52 6.62
CA VAL A 127 2.39 8.29 7.46
C VAL A 127 2.15 8.74 8.91
N GLY A 128 2.58 7.90 9.86
CA GLY A 128 2.54 8.22 11.29
C GLY A 128 1.18 8.04 11.96
N ARG A 129 0.19 7.49 11.25
CA ARG A 129 -1.14 7.21 11.79
C ARG A 129 -1.41 5.73 11.91
N SER A 130 -1.63 5.28 13.14
CA SER A 130 -2.04 3.92 13.43
C SER A 130 -3.44 3.62 12.90
N ALA A 131 -3.74 2.36 12.58
CA ALA A 131 -5.07 1.88 12.22
C ALA A 131 -6.11 2.28 13.29
N ARG A 132 -5.75 2.13 14.57
CA ARG A 132 -6.58 2.56 15.70
C ARG A 132 -6.89 4.06 15.68
N ARG A 133 -5.88 4.90 15.44
CA ARG A 133 -6.03 6.36 15.35
C ARG A 133 -6.97 6.73 14.19
N ILE A 134 -6.76 6.14 13.02
CA ILE A 134 -7.60 6.37 11.84
C ILE A 134 -9.07 6.07 12.16
N ARG A 135 -9.36 4.87 12.70
CA ARG A 135 -10.74 4.49 13.06
C ARG A 135 -11.35 5.45 14.09
N ARG A 136 -10.58 5.84 15.11
CA ARG A 136 -11.04 6.78 16.15
C ARG A 136 -11.33 8.18 15.59
N GLU A 137 -10.46 8.69 14.74
CA GLU A 137 -10.64 10.01 14.10
C GLU A 137 -11.84 10.01 13.14
N THR A 138 -12.11 8.90 12.44
CA THR A 138 -13.34 8.75 11.63
C THR A 138 -14.60 8.81 12.48
N VAL A 139 -14.68 8.00 13.54
CA VAL A 139 -15.83 8.03 14.47
C VAL A 139 -15.98 9.41 15.11
N PHE A 140 -14.87 10.05 15.48
CA PHE A 140 -14.88 11.40 16.04
C PHE A 140 -15.46 12.43 15.08
N ARG A 141 -15.06 12.42 13.80
CA ARG A 141 -15.62 13.28 12.77
C ARG A 141 -17.14 13.06 12.63
N GLU A 142 -17.56 11.81 12.45
CA GLU A 142 -18.98 11.45 12.28
C GLU A 142 -19.84 11.91 13.45
N ARG A 143 -19.34 11.81 14.69
CA ARG A 143 -20.06 12.26 15.89
C ARG A 143 -20.23 13.78 15.92
N ILE A 144 -19.22 14.53 15.46
CA ILE A 144 -19.32 15.99 15.36
C ILE A 144 -20.26 16.39 14.24
N GLU A 145 -20.29 15.68 13.11
CA GLU A 145 -21.24 15.94 12.02
C GLU A 145 -22.68 15.77 12.48
N VAL A 146 -23.00 14.65 13.14
CA VAL A 146 -24.34 14.43 13.70
C VAL A 146 -24.73 15.54 14.69
N PHE A 147 -23.77 15.98 15.52
CA PHE A 147 -24.00 17.11 16.43
C PHE A 147 -24.27 18.42 15.66
N LEU A 148 -23.47 18.74 14.65
CA LEU A 148 -23.60 19.93 13.81
C LEU A 148 -24.91 19.94 13.02
N ASP A 149 -25.31 18.81 12.46
CA ASP A 149 -26.59 18.65 11.74
C ASP A 149 -27.77 18.98 12.66
N GLY A 150 -27.70 18.55 13.94
CA GLY A 150 -28.67 18.92 14.97
C GLY A 150 -28.71 20.43 15.22
N LEU A 151 -27.55 21.09 15.31
CA LEU A 151 -27.48 22.55 15.49
C LEU A 151 -28.09 23.31 14.31
N VAL A 152 -27.82 22.84 13.09
CA VAL A 152 -28.38 23.42 11.86
C VAL A 152 -29.91 23.28 11.87
N ALA A 153 -30.43 22.11 12.25
CA ALA A 153 -31.88 21.88 12.36
C ALA A 153 -32.55 22.77 13.42
N GLU A 154 -31.84 23.15 14.48
CA GLU A 154 -32.28 24.10 15.52
C GLU A 154 -32.19 25.59 15.09
N GLY A 155 -31.70 25.88 13.87
CA GLY A 155 -31.58 27.23 13.34
C GLY A 155 -30.25 27.93 13.65
N ALA A 156 -29.25 27.21 14.17
CA ALA A 156 -27.94 27.78 14.51
C ALA A 156 -26.99 27.96 13.31
N ALA A 157 -27.45 27.74 12.08
CA ALA A 157 -26.63 27.81 10.86
C ALA A 157 -25.94 29.17 10.63
N HIS A 158 -26.49 30.25 11.21
CA HIS A 158 -25.97 31.61 11.09
C HIS A 158 -25.16 32.08 12.32
N GLU A 159 -24.91 31.19 13.29
CA GLU A 159 -24.05 31.55 14.42
C GLU A 159 -22.63 31.92 13.97
N PRO A 160 -21.95 32.83 14.67
CA PRO A 160 -20.55 33.16 14.39
C PRO A 160 -19.67 31.89 14.43
N PRO A 161 -18.67 31.74 13.52
CA PRO A 161 -17.80 30.57 13.48
C PRO A 161 -17.15 30.20 14.82
N ALA A 162 -16.75 31.20 15.60
CA ALA A 162 -16.17 31.02 16.92
C ALA A 162 -17.16 30.43 17.94
N SER A 163 -18.46 30.76 17.82
CA SER A 163 -19.52 30.21 18.66
C SER A 163 -19.73 28.72 18.37
N LEU A 164 -19.88 28.36 17.09
CA LEU A 164 -20.03 26.97 16.65
C LEU A 164 -18.83 26.12 17.09
N ARG A 165 -17.60 26.61 16.90
CA ARG A 165 -16.40 25.90 17.37
C ARG A 165 -16.39 25.69 18.88
N ARG A 166 -16.81 26.69 19.68
CA ARG A 166 -16.94 26.54 21.14
C ARG A 166 -17.98 25.50 21.53
N ARG A 167 -19.11 25.44 20.82
CA ARG A 167 -20.13 24.39 21.04
C ARG A 167 -19.58 22.99 20.75
N ILE A 168 -18.81 22.82 19.67
CA ILE A 168 -18.14 21.55 19.36
C ILE A 168 -17.12 21.19 20.44
N GLN A 169 -16.29 22.15 20.87
CA GLN A 169 -15.34 21.93 21.96
C GLN A 169 -16.04 21.47 23.23
N GLN A 170 -17.16 22.09 23.60
CA GLN A 170 -17.95 21.71 24.76
C GLN A 170 -18.54 20.29 24.61
N PHE A 171 -19.16 20.00 23.46
CA PHE A 171 -19.67 18.65 23.15
C PHE A 171 -18.59 17.56 23.29
N VAL A 172 -17.38 17.83 22.79
CA VAL A 172 -16.25 16.89 22.89
C VAL A 172 -15.74 16.74 24.32
N LEU A 173 -15.77 17.79 25.12
CA LEU A 173 -15.38 17.75 26.54
C LEU A 173 -16.42 17.02 27.41
N ASP A 174 -17.70 17.12 27.06
CA ASP A 174 -18.80 16.49 27.80
C ASP A 174 -18.95 14.99 27.48
N ASP A 175 -18.63 14.54 26.26
CA ASP A 175 -18.64 13.12 25.89
C ASP A 175 -17.31 12.44 26.31
N GLN A 176 -17.36 11.63 27.38
CA GLN A 176 -16.20 10.86 27.86
C GLN A 176 -15.55 9.98 26.78
N SER A 177 -16.33 9.49 25.80
CA SER A 177 -15.83 8.67 24.69
C SER A 177 -14.95 9.46 23.71
N LEU A 178 -15.07 10.80 23.69
CA LEU A 178 -14.32 11.72 22.83
C LEU A 178 -13.19 12.46 23.56
N SER A 179 -13.11 12.36 24.89
CA SER A 179 -12.11 13.03 25.74
C SER A 179 -10.65 12.90 25.26
N TRP A 180 -10.30 11.76 24.64
CA TRP A 180 -8.99 11.52 24.04
C TRP A 180 -8.61 12.54 22.95
N ALA A 181 -9.59 13.13 22.27
CA ALA A 181 -9.39 14.05 21.15
C ALA A 181 -8.71 15.34 21.60
N ALA A 182 -8.88 15.74 22.86
CA ALA A 182 -8.16 16.87 23.47
C ALA A 182 -6.65 16.63 23.55
N THR A 183 -6.21 15.37 23.56
CA THR A 183 -4.78 15.02 23.56
C THR A 183 -4.29 14.73 22.13
N VAL A 184 -3.79 15.77 21.46
CA VAL A 184 -3.21 15.65 20.14
C VAL A 184 -1.76 15.17 20.26
N ARG A 185 -1.46 13.96 19.78
CA ARG A 185 -0.07 13.51 19.59
C ARG A 185 0.38 13.83 18.17
N PRO A 186 1.56 14.47 17.98
CA PRO A 186 2.07 14.74 16.65
C PRO A 186 2.25 13.43 15.89
N ARG A 187 1.85 13.43 14.60
CA ARG A 187 1.90 12.26 13.71
C ARG A 187 3.31 11.69 13.58
N GLN A 188 4.31 12.58 13.58
CA GLN A 188 5.72 12.26 13.50
C GLN A 188 6.49 13.18 14.43
N THR A 189 7.53 12.64 15.05
CA THR A 189 8.56 13.42 15.74
C THR A 189 9.38 14.24 14.74
N LEU A 190 10.07 15.28 15.23
CA LEU A 190 11.01 16.04 14.38
C LEU A 190 12.11 15.14 13.79
N LEU A 191 12.58 14.16 14.56
CA LEU A 191 13.57 13.20 14.10
C LEU A 191 13.04 12.34 12.95
N GLU A 192 11.82 11.79 13.08
CA GLU A 192 11.18 10.99 12.01
C GLU A 192 10.94 11.82 10.72
N ARG A 193 10.75 13.15 10.85
CA ARG A 193 10.61 14.05 9.70
C ARG A 193 11.94 14.38 9.03
N LEU A 194 13.01 14.57 9.82
CA LEU A 194 14.31 15.04 9.32
C LEU A 194 15.26 13.91 8.94
N ALA A 195 15.17 12.73 9.58
CA ALA A 195 16.07 11.61 9.34
C ALA A 195 16.10 11.14 7.86
N PRO A 196 14.95 11.04 7.14
CA PRO A 196 14.98 10.71 5.72
C PRO A 196 15.77 11.72 4.88
N TRP A 197 15.67 13.01 5.19
CA TRP A 197 16.41 14.07 4.50
C TRP A 197 17.90 14.01 4.81
N ALA A 198 18.27 13.75 6.08
CA ALA A 198 19.67 13.55 6.46
C ALA A 198 20.28 12.37 5.68
N ASN A 199 19.56 11.26 5.54
CA ASN A 199 20.01 10.11 4.74
C ASN A 199 20.24 10.49 3.27
N ILE A 200 19.36 11.30 2.67
CA ILE A 200 19.57 11.80 1.30
C ILE A 200 20.83 12.66 1.22
N VAL A 201 21.01 13.60 2.14
CA VAL A 201 22.20 14.46 2.17
C VAL A 201 23.47 13.63 2.26
N VAL A 202 23.52 12.63 3.15
CA VAL A 202 24.66 11.71 3.27
C VAL A 202 24.92 10.97 1.95
N VAL A 203 23.87 10.41 1.32
CA VAL A 203 24.01 9.70 0.04
C VAL A 203 24.49 10.63 -1.07
N VAL A 204 24.00 11.85 -1.15
CA VAL A 204 24.41 12.85 -2.15
C VAL A 204 25.87 13.27 -1.93
N LEU A 205 26.28 13.55 -0.69
CA LEU A 205 27.66 13.91 -0.37
C LEU A 205 28.63 12.78 -0.74
N LEU A 206 28.27 11.53 -0.41
CA LEU A 206 29.06 10.36 -0.81
C LEU A 206 29.13 10.21 -2.34
N ALA A 207 28.02 10.43 -3.05
CA ALA A 207 27.99 10.37 -4.50
C ALA A 207 28.85 11.46 -5.16
N LEU A 208 28.91 12.67 -4.57
CA LEU A 208 29.77 13.75 -5.03
C LEU A 208 31.25 13.44 -4.83
N VAL A 209 31.63 12.90 -3.67
CA VAL A 209 33.01 12.46 -3.39
C VAL A 209 33.44 11.34 -4.34
N LEU A 210 32.54 10.40 -4.62
CA LEU A 210 32.79 9.28 -5.52
C LEU A 210 32.54 9.61 -7.00
N LEU A 211 32.15 10.84 -7.34
CA LEU A 211 31.77 11.23 -8.70
C LEU A 211 32.82 10.89 -9.76
N PRO A 212 34.13 11.12 -9.56
CA PRO A 212 35.15 10.76 -10.56
C PRO A 212 35.18 9.26 -10.89
N LEU A 213 34.84 8.41 -9.92
CA LEU A 213 34.76 6.96 -10.10
C LEU A 213 33.39 6.52 -10.65
N LEU A 214 32.31 7.15 -10.20
CA LEU A 214 30.95 6.82 -10.61
C LEU A 214 30.66 7.24 -12.05
N LEU A 215 31.26 8.33 -12.54
CA LEU A 215 30.97 8.89 -13.85
C LEU A 215 31.30 7.91 -15.01
N PRO A 216 32.52 7.31 -15.09
CA PRO A 216 32.80 6.29 -16.11
C PRO A 216 31.86 5.09 -16.03
N VAL A 217 31.55 4.62 -14.82
CA VAL A 217 30.62 3.49 -14.59
C VAL A 217 29.22 3.85 -15.08
N ALA A 218 28.74 5.06 -14.80
CA ALA A 218 27.44 5.56 -15.24
C ALA A 218 27.37 5.67 -16.77
N LEU A 219 28.43 6.13 -17.43
CA LEU A 219 28.49 6.20 -18.90
C LEU A 219 28.44 4.82 -19.54
N VAL A 220 29.19 3.84 -19.00
CA VAL A 220 29.14 2.44 -19.47
C VAL A 220 27.76 1.84 -19.22
N TRP A 221 27.21 2.03 -18.03
CA TRP A 221 25.86 1.58 -17.67
C TRP A 221 24.81 2.17 -18.63
N LEU A 222 24.90 3.47 -18.94
CA LEU A 222 23.99 4.14 -19.87
C LEU A 222 24.13 3.59 -21.30
N ALA A 223 25.35 3.34 -21.77
CA ALA A 223 25.58 2.74 -23.09
C ALA A 223 24.98 1.33 -23.18
N VAL A 224 25.17 0.50 -22.14
CA VAL A 224 24.59 -0.85 -22.05
C VAL A 224 23.06 -0.78 -21.97
N LEU A 225 22.51 0.13 -21.16
CA LEU A 225 21.07 0.39 -21.07
C LEU A 225 20.49 0.72 -22.45
N ARG A 226 21.09 1.69 -23.15
CA ARG A 226 20.64 2.13 -24.48
C ARG A 226 20.73 1.01 -25.51
N ARG A 227 21.73 0.12 -25.41
CA ARG A 227 21.83 -1.07 -26.26
C ARG A 227 20.70 -2.06 -25.99
N HIS A 228 20.34 -2.30 -24.73
CA HIS A 228 19.21 -3.15 -24.37
C HIS A 228 17.87 -2.54 -24.83
N GLU A 229 17.59 -1.28 -24.51
CA GLU A 229 16.34 -0.60 -24.92
C GLU A 229 16.09 -0.62 -26.43
N LYS A 230 17.15 -0.58 -27.26
CA LYS A 230 17.02 -0.68 -28.73
C LYS A 230 16.70 -2.09 -29.23
N ARG A 231 17.04 -3.12 -28.44
CA ARG A 231 16.90 -4.55 -28.81
C ARG A 231 15.69 -5.22 -28.18
N ASP A 232 15.16 -4.66 -27.10
CA ASP A 232 14.01 -5.21 -26.41
C ASP A 232 12.79 -5.28 -27.36
N PRO A 233 11.99 -6.36 -27.28
CA PRO A 233 10.73 -6.46 -28.02
C PRO A 233 9.81 -5.28 -27.72
N LYS A 234 9.08 -4.81 -28.74
CA LYS A 234 8.21 -3.61 -28.65
C LYS A 234 6.71 -3.90 -28.64
N GLN A 235 6.34 -5.18 -28.57
CA GLN A 235 4.94 -5.60 -28.62
C GLN A 235 4.42 -5.77 -27.20
N VAL A 236 3.23 -5.24 -26.94
CA VAL A 236 2.45 -5.52 -25.73
C VAL A 236 1.38 -6.54 -26.15
N PRO A 237 1.34 -7.75 -25.56
CA PRO A 237 0.30 -8.72 -25.88
C PRO A 237 -1.10 -8.13 -25.66
N PRO A 238 -2.09 -8.50 -26.47
CA PRO A 238 -3.47 -8.09 -26.23
C PRO A 238 -3.95 -8.69 -24.89
N VAL A 239 -4.76 -7.93 -24.16
CA VAL A 239 -5.35 -8.41 -22.90
C VAL A 239 -6.55 -9.30 -23.22
N ASN A 240 -6.65 -10.43 -22.50
CA ASN A 240 -7.82 -11.30 -22.57
C ASN A 240 -9.02 -10.59 -21.91
N GLN A 241 -10.08 -10.34 -22.68
CA GLN A 241 -11.28 -9.64 -22.22
C GLN A 241 -11.96 -10.35 -21.03
N ALA A 242 -12.07 -11.69 -21.06
CA ALA A 242 -12.65 -12.45 -19.95
C ALA A 242 -11.82 -12.32 -18.66
N HIS A 243 -10.51 -12.11 -18.77
CA HIS A 243 -9.66 -11.84 -17.61
C HIS A 243 -9.93 -10.45 -17.02
N VAL A 244 -10.12 -9.45 -17.88
CA VAL A 244 -10.49 -8.09 -17.44
C VAL A 244 -11.83 -8.09 -16.73
N GLU A 245 -12.83 -8.78 -17.28
CA GLU A 245 -14.18 -8.89 -16.70
C GLU A 245 -14.14 -9.52 -15.31
N ARG A 246 -13.43 -10.64 -15.13
CA ARG A 246 -13.25 -11.26 -13.81
C ARG A 246 -12.62 -10.34 -12.77
N ILE A 247 -11.65 -9.51 -13.17
CA ILE A 247 -11.05 -8.52 -12.27
C ILE A 247 -12.06 -7.42 -11.94
N ALA A 248 -12.73 -6.87 -12.95
CA ALA A 248 -13.68 -5.78 -12.79
C ALA A 248 -14.86 -6.15 -11.89
N GLU A 249 -15.30 -7.42 -11.88
CA GLU A 249 -16.34 -7.92 -10.96
C GLU A 249 -15.99 -7.74 -9.47
N HIS A 250 -14.70 -7.63 -9.15
CA HIS A 250 -14.18 -7.52 -7.79
C HIS A 250 -13.66 -6.10 -7.46
N GLU A 251 -13.61 -5.19 -8.44
CA GLU A 251 -13.22 -3.80 -8.26
C GLU A 251 -14.45 -2.93 -7.87
N ASP A 252 -14.19 -1.74 -7.32
CA ASP A 252 -15.17 -0.68 -7.05
C ASP A 252 -16.34 -1.10 -6.13
N ARG A 253 -16.12 -2.10 -5.26
CA ARG A 253 -17.09 -2.56 -4.25
C ARG A 253 -17.19 -1.65 -3.02
N ILE A 254 -16.13 -0.90 -2.75
CA ILE A 254 -16.01 0.14 -1.70
C ILE A 254 -15.18 1.31 -2.26
N VAL A 255 -14.93 2.37 -1.48
CA VAL A 255 -14.19 3.55 -1.98
C VAL A 255 -12.70 3.27 -2.26
N GLN A 256 -12.21 2.11 -1.83
CA GLN A 256 -10.86 1.62 -2.01
C GLN A 256 -10.83 0.38 -2.91
N ASN A 257 -9.69 0.14 -3.54
CA ASN A 257 -9.39 -1.01 -4.37
C ASN A 257 -8.01 -1.58 -4.03
N HIS A 258 -7.76 -2.80 -4.52
CA HIS A 258 -6.46 -3.46 -4.42
C HIS A 258 -5.94 -3.87 -5.80
N TYR A 259 -4.69 -3.54 -6.07
CA TYR A 259 -3.96 -3.98 -7.25
C TYR A 259 -2.92 -5.01 -6.83
N ALA A 260 -2.92 -6.17 -7.47
CA ALA A 260 -1.89 -7.18 -7.33
C ALA A 260 -1.35 -7.56 -8.72
N GLY A 261 -0.05 -7.43 -8.93
CA GLY A 261 0.59 -7.77 -10.20
C GLY A 261 1.96 -8.41 -10.01
N MET A 262 2.24 -9.41 -10.86
CA MET A 262 3.52 -10.10 -10.92
C MET A 262 4.15 -9.88 -12.29
N PHE A 263 5.41 -9.46 -12.31
CA PHE A 263 6.11 -9.08 -13.52
C PHE A 263 7.41 -9.86 -13.64
N ARG A 264 7.63 -10.50 -14.80
CA ARG A 264 8.92 -11.14 -15.09
C ARG A 264 9.96 -10.06 -15.41
N VAL A 265 11.11 -10.13 -14.74
CA VAL A 265 12.23 -9.22 -14.96
C VAL A 265 13.00 -9.70 -16.17
N LYS A 266 13.27 -8.79 -17.12
CA LYS A 266 14.04 -9.08 -18.33
C LYS A 266 15.35 -9.81 -17.99
N PRO A 267 15.80 -10.76 -18.82
CA PRO A 267 16.92 -11.62 -18.50
C PRO A 267 18.24 -10.86 -18.34
N GLY A 268 19.13 -11.43 -17.53
CA GLY A 268 20.50 -10.95 -17.33
C GLY A 268 20.74 -10.18 -16.02
N ARG A 269 21.99 -10.21 -15.56
CA ARG A 269 22.42 -9.56 -14.30
C ARG A 269 22.25 -8.04 -14.35
N PHE A 270 22.45 -7.43 -15.53
CA PHE A 270 22.32 -5.99 -15.72
C PHE A 270 20.94 -5.45 -15.34
N ARG A 271 19.87 -6.08 -15.85
CA ARG A 271 18.47 -5.70 -15.56
C ARG A 271 18.13 -5.90 -14.08
N ARG A 272 18.53 -7.03 -13.50
CA ARG A 272 18.33 -7.31 -12.07
C ARG A 272 19.04 -6.31 -11.16
N MET A 273 20.31 -5.97 -11.46
CA MET A 273 21.07 -4.99 -10.69
C MET A 273 20.50 -3.58 -10.85
N THR A 274 20.12 -3.21 -12.08
CA THR A 274 19.48 -1.92 -12.38
C THR A 274 18.18 -1.78 -11.59
N LEU A 275 17.28 -2.77 -11.66
CA LEU A 275 16.02 -2.74 -10.93
C LEU A 275 16.21 -2.66 -9.41
N ARG A 276 17.17 -3.42 -8.85
CA ARG A 276 17.53 -3.30 -7.42
C ARG A 276 18.00 -1.89 -7.05
N LEU A 277 18.84 -1.28 -7.89
CA LEU A 277 19.30 0.08 -7.68
C LEU A 277 18.14 1.08 -7.75
N VAL A 278 17.29 0.98 -8.77
CA VAL A 278 16.09 1.81 -8.92
C VAL A 278 15.20 1.71 -7.70
N LEU A 279 14.88 0.49 -7.23
CA LEU A 279 14.05 0.32 -6.03
C LEU A 279 14.70 0.93 -4.78
N ARG A 280 16.01 0.79 -4.60
CA ARG A 280 16.71 1.43 -3.47
C ARG A 280 16.63 2.95 -3.52
N VAL A 281 16.85 3.55 -4.69
CA VAL A 281 16.75 5.00 -4.90
C VAL A 281 15.30 5.47 -4.70
N THR A 282 14.33 4.77 -5.29
CA THR A 282 12.90 5.05 -5.10
C THR A 282 12.53 4.97 -3.63
N ASN A 283 12.99 3.96 -2.89
CA ASN A 283 12.70 3.82 -1.47
C ASN A 283 13.28 5.00 -0.67
N LEU A 284 14.53 5.36 -0.92
CA LEU A 284 15.20 6.49 -0.27
C LEU A 284 14.41 7.80 -0.47
N ILE A 285 13.96 8.07 -1.69
CA ILE A 285 13.18 9.27 -2.02
C ILE A 285 11.78 9.17 -1.40
N ALA A 286 11.10 8.03 -1.51
CA ALA A 286 9.74 7.85 -0.98
C ALA A 286 9.66 8.06 0.54
N ARG A 287 10.75 7.86 1.29
CA ARG A 287 10.79 8.14 2.74
C ARG A 287 10.67 9.63 3.10
N THR A 288 10.90 10.57 2.16
CA THR A 288 10.71 12.00 2.43
C THR A 288 9.28 12.49 2.25
N ALA A 289 8.43 11.69 1.61
CA ALA A 289 7.02 12.02 1.42
C ALA A 289 6.26 11.84 2.75
N THR A 290 6.00 12.95 3.44
CA THR A 290 5.30 12.96 4.74
C THR A 290 3.84 13.39 4.67
N LYS A 291 3.38 13.90 3.52
CA LYS A 291 2.01 14.42 3.31
C LYS A 291 1.09 13.46 2.53
N GLY A 292 1.42 12.17 2.50
CA GLY A 292 0.59 11.16 1.84
C GLY A 292 0.42 11.27 0.35
N VAL A 293 1.43 11.87 -0.30
CA VAL A 293 1.48 12.00 -1.74
C VAL A 293 2.75 11.34 -2.23
N LEU A 294 2.62 10.28 -3.04
CA LEU A 294 3.74 9.72 -3.80
C LEU A 294 3.77 10.39 -5.17
N LEU A 295 4.78 11.23 -5.42
CA LEU A 295 4.98 11.85 -6.75
C LEU A 295 3.72 12.55 -7.30
N GLY A 296 2.95 13.23 -6.45
CA GLY A 296 1.71 13.92 -6.83
C GLY A 296 0.42 13.09 -6.73
N ILE A 297 0.50 11.77 -6.51
CA ILE A 297 -0.68 10.89 -6.41
C ILE A 297 -1.19 10.85 -4.96
N PRO A 298 -2.40 11.35 -4.68
CA PRO A 298 -2.92 11.44 -3.32
C PRO A 298 -3.82 10.27 -2.95
N SER A 299 -4.02 9.29 -3.83
CA SER A 299 -4.99 8.19 -3.67
C SER A 299 -4.38 6.90 -3.11
N ILE A 300 -3.06 6.82 -2.91
CA ILE A 300 -2.39 5.58 -2.48
C ILE A 300 -2.37 5.48 -0.95
N HIS A 301 -2.99 4.45 -0.40
CA HIS A 301 -2.88 4.15 1.04
C HIS A 301 -1.56 3.43 1.34
N PHE A 302 -1.29 2.33 0.65
CA PHE A 302 -0.05 1.56 0.76
C PHE A 302 0.32 1.03 -0.62
N ALA A 303 1.59 1.10 -1.01
CA ALA A 303 2.08 0.46 -2.21
C ALA A 303 3.48 -0.07 -1.97
N HIS A 304 3.80 -1.26 -2.48
CA HIS A 304 5.14 -1.80 -2.30
C HIS A 304 5.57 -2.74 -3.42
N TRP A 305 6.90 -2.78 -3.60
CA TRP A 305 7.59 -3.50 -4.66
C TRP A 305 8.57 -4.48 -4.05
N SER A 306 8.39 -5.76 -4.35
CA SER A 306 9.23 -6.84 -3.82
C SER A 306 9.87 -7.63 -4.96
N LEU A 307 11.18 -7.87 -4.86
CA LEU A 307 11.88 -8.75 -5.78
C LEU A 307 11.88 -10.17 -5.20
N ILE A 308 11.35 -11.12 -5.97
CA ILE A 308 11.28 -12.54 -5.60
C ILE A 308 12.05 -13.41 -6.58
N ASP A 309 12.28 -14.67 -6.22
CA ASP A 309 13.04 -15.65 -7.01
C ASP A 309 14.40 -15.11 -7.45
N GLU A 310 15.19 -14.65 -6.47
CA GLU A 310 16.51 -14.04 -6.69
C GLU A 310 16.46 -12.77 -7.58
N GLY A 311 15.29 -12.11 -7.65
CA GLY A 311 15.03 -10.93 -8.46
C GLY A 311 14.75 -11.24 -9.92
N ARG A 312 14.28 -12.45 -10.23
CA ARG A 312 13.73 -12.82 -11.55
C ARG A 312 12.29 -12.33 -11.73
N ARG A 313 11.55 -12.09 -10.65
CA ARG A 313 10.20 -11.51 -10.70
C ARG A 313 10.06 -10.32 -9.76
N LEU A 314 9.26 -9.36 -10.18
CA LEU A 314 8.86 -8.17 -9.43
C LEU A 314 7.39 -8.32 -9.05
N LEU A 315 7.11 -8.35 -7.76
CA LEU A 315 5.77 -8.24 -7.20
C LEU A 315 5.47 -6.76 -6.95
N PHE A 316 4.30 -6.30 -7.37
CA PHE A 316 3.74 -5.01 -6.99
C PHE A 316 2.35 -5.19 -6.39
N LEU A 317 2.17 -4.69 -5.18
CA LEU A 317 0.89 -4.63 -4.50
C LEU A 317 0.57 -3.18 -4.14
N SER A 318 -0.70 -2.80 -4.28
CA SER A 318 -1.14 -1.45 -3.94
C SER A 318 -2.59 -1.42 -3.46
N ASN A 319 -2.80 -0.74 -2.33
CA ASN A 319 -4.09 -0.40 -1.76
C ASN A 319 -4.34 1.09 -2.05
N TYR A 320 -5.36 1.40 -2.83
CA TYR A 320 -5.61 2.76 -3.34
C TYR A 320 -7.09 3.13 -3.31
N GLY A 321 -7.39 4.43 -3.36
CA GLY A 321 -8.74 4.98 -3.43
C GLY A 321 -9.19 5.31 -4.84
N GLY A 322 -10.48 5.20 -5.11
CA GLY A 322 -11.08 5.48 -6.42
C GLY A 322 -10.93 4.34 -7.42
N SER A 323 -11.38 4.57 -8.66
CA SER A 323 -11.42 3.54 -9.70
C SER A 323 -10.04 3.22 -10.26
N TRP A 324 -9.90 2.01 -10.83
CA TRP A 324 -8.67 1.60 -11.52
C TRP A 324 -8.26 2.57 -12.63
N GLY A 325 -9.22 3.08 -13.41
CA GLY A 325 -8.93 4.02 -14.50
C GLY A 325 -8.24 5.28 -14.01
N ASN A 326 -8.84 5.93 -13.00
CA ASN A 326 -8.32 7.15 -12.39
C ASN A 326 -6.95 6.91 -11.75
N TYR A 327 -6.78 5.76 -11.09
CA TYR A 327 -5.52 5.37 -10.47
C TYR A 327 -4.38 5.24 -11.49
N LEU A 328 -4.62 4.60 -12.63
CA LEU A 328 -3.61 4.46 -13.69
C LEU A 328 -3.33 5.78 -14.41
N ASP A 329 -4.35 6.63 -14.62
CA ASP A 329 -4.17 7.97 -15.19
C ASP A 329 -3.31 8.87 -14.28
N ASP A 330 -3.51 8.81 -12.96
CA ASP A 330 -2.67 9.50 -11.99
C ASP A 330 -1.18 9.12 -12.13
N PHE A 331 -0.87 7.84 -12.39
CA PHE A 331 0.52 7.43 -12.65
C PHE A 331 1.07 7.94 -13.97
N ILE A 332 0.27 7.93 -15.03
CA ILE A 332 0.67 8.42 -16.35
C ILE A 332 1.00 9.91 -16.25
N ASP A 333 0.15 10.68 -15.58
CA ASP A 333 0.27 12.14 -15.53
C ASP A 333 1.32 12.62 -14.53
N LYS A 334 1.41 12.00 -13.35
CA LYS A 334 2.15 12.56 -12.20
C LYS A 334 3.43 11.80 -11.87
N ALA A 335 3.47 10.49 -12.11
CA ALA A 335 4.55 9.61 -11.64
C ALA A 335 5.24 8.80 -12.75
N SER A 336 5.02 9.17 -14.02
CA SER A 336 5.44 8.36 -15.17
C SER A 336 6.93 8.03 -15.18
N PHE A 337 7.80 8.96 -14.76
CA PHE A 337 9.24 8.72 -14.74
C PHE A 337 9.62 7.60 -13.76
N GLY A 338 9.01 7.56 -12.57
CA GLY A 338 9.29 6.56 -11.54
C GLY A 338 8.73 5.20 -11.92
N LEU A 339 7.52 5.20 -12.51
CA LEU A 339 6.91 3.99 -13.06
C LEU A 339 7.78 3.40 -14.18
N THR A 340 8.16 4.23 -15.14
CA THR A 340 9.00 3.82 -16.26
C THR A 340 10.36 3.30 -15.78
N ALA A 341 10.96 3.90 -14.74
CA ALA A 341 12.22 3.43 -14.17
C ALA A 341 12.15 2.01 -13.61
N ILE A 342 11.05 1.66 -12.96
CA ILE A 342 10.86 0.34 -12.36
C ILE A 342 10.52 -0.68 -13.46
N TRP A 343 9.42 -0.47 -14.17
CA TRP A 343 8.83 -1.48 -15.04
C TRP A 343 9.48 -1.58 -16.43
N SER A 344 10.29 -0.62 -16.88
CA SER A 344 11.08 -0.81 -18.12
C SER A 344 12.09 -1.97 -18.05
N ASN A 345 12.35 -2.47 -16.84
CA ASN A 345 13.15 -3.66 -16.58
C ASN A 345 12.36 -4.97 -16.61
N THR A 346 11.04 -4.93 -16.83
CA THR A 346 10.17 -6.11 -16.93
C THR A 346 9.75 -6.38 -18.37
N ASP A 347 9.39 -7.63 -18.66
CA ASP A 347 8.89 -8.04 -19.97
C ASP A 347 7.60 -7.27 -20.32
N ASP A 348 7.32 -7.13 -21.62
CA ASP A 348 6.12 -6.49 -22.20
C ASP A 348 5.87 -5.01 -21.85
N PHE A 349 6.73 -4.38 -21.04
CA PHE A 349 6.57 -2.96 -20.71
C PHE A 349 6.75 -2.08 -21.97
N PRO A 350 5.98 -0.98 -22.12
CA PRO A 350 6.08 -0.12 -23.29
C PRO A 350 7.50 0.39 -23.58
N PRO A 351 7.84 0.65 -24.87
CA PRO A 351 9.15 1.15 -25.26
C PRO A 351 9.58 2.37 -24.45
N THR A 352 10.80 2.31 -23.92
CA THR A 352 11.35 3.30 -23.00
C THR A 352 12.67 3.82 -23.54
N ARG A 353 13.00 5.08 -23.23
CA ARG A 353 14.33 5.64 -23.47
C ARG A 353 14.97 6.13 -22.17
N PHE A 354 16.25 5.86 -22.02
CA PHE A 354 17.06 6.36 -20.89
C PHE A 354 16.45 6.03 -19.53
N LEU A 355 15.85 4.84 -19.39
CA LEU A 355 15.20 4.32 -18.18
C LEU A 355 13.92 5.06 -17.75
N VAL A 356 13.76 6.34 -18.06
CA VAL A 356 12.72 7.21 -17.46
C VAL A 356 11.84 7.94 -18.46
N LEU A 357 12.18 7.93 -19.76
CA LEU A 357 11.44 8.64 -20.80
C LEU A 357 10.52 7.69 -21.59
N ASP A 358 9.43 8.25 -22.08
CA ASP A 358 8.34 7.54 -22.79
C ASP A 358 7.68 6.49 -21.89
N GLY A 359 7.79 5.20 -22.20
CA GLY A 359 7.32 4.11 -21.33
C GLY A 359 5.84 4.27 -20.99
N SER A 360 5.56 4.55 -19.72
CA SER A 360 4.19 4.69 -19.23
C SER A 360 3.40 5.86 -19.83
N ARG A 361 4.06 6.81 -20.51
CA ARG A 361 3.39 7.90 -21.23
C ARG A 361 2.57 7.43 -22.42
N ASP A 362 2.86 6.24 -22.97
CA ASP A 362 1.95 5.58 -23.90
C ASP A 362 0.80 4.96 -23.11
N GLY A 363 -0.17 5.81 -22.73
CA GLY A 363 -1.28 5.46 -21.84
C GLY A 363 -2.03 4.19 -22.25
N PRO A 364 -2.48 4.05 -23.51
CA PRO A 364 -3.16 2.83 -23.96
C PRO A 364 -2.32 1.56 -23.81
N ARG A 365 -1.05 1.57 -24.22
CA ARG A 365 -0.17 0.40 -24.08
C ARG A 365 0.15 0.09 -22.63
N PHE A 366 0.39 1.12 -21.82
CA PHE A 366 0.68 0.97 -20.41
C PHE A 366 -0.53 0.42 -19.64
N LYS A 367 -1.74 0.94 -19.88
CA LYS A 367 -2.99 0.43 -19.29
C LYS A 367 -3.23 -1.03 -19.68
N SER A 368 -3.03 -1.36 -20.96
CA SER A 368 -3.09 -2.74 -21.47
C SER A 368 -2.10 -3.65 -20.73
N PHE A 369 -0.83 -3.24 -20.64
CA PHE A 369 0.21 -3.95 -19.90
C PHE A 369 -0.16 -4.16 -18.42
N ALA A 370 -0.55 -3.10 -17.73
CA ALA A 370 -0.87 -3.14 -16.31
C ALA A 370 -2.09 -4.04 -16.04
N ARG A 371 -3.10 -4.00 -16.91
CA ARG A 371 -4.30 -4.83 -16.79
C ARG A 371 -4.00 -6.29 -17.10
N GLY A 372 -3.16 -6.57 -18.10
CA GLY A 372 -2.77 -7.93 -18.47
C GLY A 372 -1.91 -8.65 -17.43
N LYS A 373 -1.20 -7.91 -16.56
CA LYS A 373 -0.38 -8.49 -15.48
C LYS A 373 -1.06 -8.45 -14.10
N GLN A 374 -2.22 -7.82 -14.00
CA GLN A 374 -3.02 -7.80 -12.77
C GLN A 374 -3.72 -9.13 -12.57
N VAL A 375 -3.87 -9.56 -11.32
CA VAL A 375 -4.68 -10.73 -10.93
C VAL A 375 -5.76 -10.33 -9.94
N VAL A 376 -6.77 -11.19 -9.80
CA VAL A 376 -7.83 -11.02 -8.80
C VAL A 376 -7.23 -11.20 -7.41
N SER A 377 -7.63 -10.33 -6.48
CA SER A 377 -7.31 -10.54 -5.06
C SER A 377 -8.29 -11.54 -4.47
N ASN A 378 -7.84 -12.77 -4.20
CA ASN A 378 -8.72 -13.84 -3.75
C ASN A 378 -9.39 -13.49 -2.42
N VAL A 379 -8.66 -12.86 -1.50
CA VAL A 379 -9.18 -12.27 -0.26
C VAL A 379 -8.55 -10.91 -0.08
N TRP A 380 -9.33 -9.89 0.27
CA TRP A 380 -8.82 -8.54 0.56
C TRP A 380 -9.57 -7.90 1.72
N TYR A 381 -8.82 -7.27 2.62
CA TYR A 381 -9.31 -6.61 3.81
C TYR A 381 -8.81 -5.17 3.90
N SER A 382 -9.72 -4.27 4.26
CA SER A 382 -9.43 -2.90 4.67
C SER A 382 -10.02 -2.62 6.05
N ALA A 383 -9.21 -2.03 6.92
CA ALA A 383 -9.58 -1.63 8.27
C ALA A 383 -10.48 -0.38 8.35
N TYR A 384 -10.61 0.36 7.24
CA TYR A 384 -11.34 1.62 7.14
C TYR A 384 -11.87 1.79 5.72
N ARG A 385 -12.85 0.94 5.40
CA ARG A 385 -13.36 0.67 4.04
C ARG A 385 -13.90 1.89 3.31
N ASP A 386 -14.37 2.90 4.06
CA ASP A 386 -15.06 4.08 3.53
C ASP A 386 -14.18 5.35 3.60
N SER A 387 -12.92 5.22 4.01
CA SER A 387 -12.02 6.36 4.20
C SER A 387 -10.95 6.43 3.11
N THR A 388 -11.00 7.46 2.28
CA THR A 388 -9.90 7.80 1.36
C THR A 388 -8.69 8.37 2.12
N VAL A 389 -7.53 8.45 1.47
CA VAL A 389 -6.33 9.09 2.05
C VAL A 389 -6.63 10.53 2.48
N GLN A 390 -7.42 11.25 1.68
CA GLN A 390 -7.84 12.62 1.94
C GLN A 390 -8.79 12.70 3.13
N ASN A 391 -9.76 11.78 3.25
CA ASN A 391 -10.64 11.72 4.40
C ASN A 391 -9.84 11.49 5.68
N ILE A 392 -8.89 10.55 5.65
CA ILE A 392 -8.00 10.30 6.80
C ILE A 392 -7.19 11.54 7.16
N ASP A 393 -6.67 12.26 6.16
CA ASP A 393 -5.92 13.50 6.40
C ASP A 393 -6.80 14.63 6.96
N ASN A 394 -8.03 14.74 6.46
CA ASN A 394 -9.01 15.71 6.93
C ASN A 394 -9.46 15.42 8.36
N ASN A 395 -9.76 14.16 8.69
CA ASN A 395 -10.20 13.74 10.02
C ASN A 395 -9.16 14.05 11.09
N SER A 396 -7.88 13.79 10.79
CA SER A 396 -6.80 14.20 11.68
C SER A 396 -6.69 15.72 11.81
N ALA A 397 -6.85 16.48 10.72
CA ALA A 397 -6.78 17.94 10.77
C ALA A 397 -7.93 18.54 11.61
N ILE A 398 -9.13 17.98 11.52
CA ILE A 398 -10.27 18.36 12.35
C ILE A 398 -9.91 18.22 13.83
N GLN A 399 -9.37 17.06 14.23
CA GLN A 399 -8.96 16.80 15.62
C GLN A 399 -7.81 17.70 16.07
N GLU A 400 -6.76 17.80 15.24
CA GLU A 400 -5.52 18.53 15.56
C GLU A 400 -5.77 20.02 15.78
N ASP A 401 -6.69 20.61 15.01
CA ASP A 401 -7.03 22.02 15.08
C ASP A 401 -8.16 22.33 16.07
N LEU A 402 -8.84 21.34 16.68
CA LEU A 402 -10.04 21.60 17.50
C LEU A 402 -9.73 22.46 18.74
N PHE A 403 -8.60 22.24 19.41
CA PHE A 403 -8.25 22.93 20.68
C PHE A 403 -7.07 23.91 20.54
N THR A 404 -6.70 24.28 19.31
CA THR A 404 -5.63 25.27 19.06
C THR A 404 -6.17 26.70 19.05
N ALA A 405 -5.29 27.70 19.08
CA ALA A 405 -5.69 29.08 18.84
C ALA A 405 -5.88 29.30 17.33
N LEU A 406 -7.12 29.56 16.90
CA LEU A 406 -7.48 29.89 15.51
C LEU A 406 -8.12 31.28 15.48
N ASP A 407 -7.75 32.09 14.50
CA ASP A 407 -8.49 33.32 14.19
C ASP A 407 -9.83 33.01 13.50
N GLU A 408 -10.61 34.05 13.16
CA GLU A 408 -11.93 33.87 12.55
C GLU A 408 -11.87 33.20 11.17
N THR A 409 -10.85 33.52 10.36
CA THR A 409 -10.69 33.01 8.99
C THR A 409 -10.25 31.55 9.01
N ALA A 410 -9.33 31.21 9.91
CA ALA A 410 -8.88 29.85 10.18
C ALA A 410 -10.02 29.01 10.77
N THR A 411 -10.82 29.57 11.70
CA THR A 411 -12.00 28.89 12.25
C THR A 411 -13.03 28.57 11.17
N ARG A 412 -13.31 29.51 10.25
CA ARG A 412 -14.21 29.28 9.11
C ARG A 412 -13.67 28.21 8.17
N SER A 413 -12.37 28.23 7.89
CA SER A 413 -11.71 27.20 7.07
C SER A 413 -11.76 25.82 7.74
N TRP A 414 -11.63 25.77 9.06
CA TRP A 414 -11.74 24.54 9.84
C TRP A 414 -13.17 23.99 9.84
N LEU A 415 -14.20 24.84 9.99
CA LEU A 415 -15.60 24.42 9.91
C LEU A 415 -15.98 23.87 8.52
N ARG A 416 -15.35 24.34 7.44
CA ARG A 416 -15.56 23.82 6.06
C ARG A 416 -14.99 22.41 5.82
N ARG A 417 -14.41 21.79 6.85
CA ARG A 417 -13.88 20.41 6.79
C ARG A 417 -14.97 19.36 7.06
N PHE A 418 -16.09 19.77 7.63
CA PHE A 418 -17.35 19.04 7.71
C PHE A 418 -18.18 19.43 6.48
#